data_AF-A0A2D2C1N5-F1
#
_entry.id   AF-A0A2D2C1N5-F1
#
_cell.length_a   1.000
_cell.length_b   1.000
_cell.length_c   1.000
_cell.angle_alpha   90.00
_cell.angle_beta   90.00
_cell.angle_gamma   90.00
#
_symmetry.space_group_name_H-M   'P 1'
#
loop_
_entity.id
_entity.type
_entity.pdbx_description
1 polymer ?
#
loop_
_entity_poly.entity_id
_entity_poly.type
_entity_poly.pdbx_seq_one_letter_code
_entity_poly.pdbx_strand_id
1 'polypeptide(L)'
;MGLQTHVFRRGATYVWRRRLPVSLGGALMQVSLRTRDPLIARRLALILGAESCRVIDQMTQGKLTRDEARSLLQASIQRTLEQVEAARANIPDRPAPGAWQRALSDDWAMGKACELVGHRGAAAAPVAEEDRAAMRDAARKRLRRSRTMSTCWPRPLPAIRSWARTAPALT
;
A
#
# COMPACT_ATOMS: atom_id res chain seq x y z
N MET A 1 0.09 -10.50 16.75
CA MET A 1 -0.15 -9.05 16.90
C MET A 1 0.06 -8.39 15.55
N GLY A 2 -0.97 -7.81 14.93
CA GLY A 2 -0.84 -7.16 13.63
C GLY A 2 -0.18 -5.79 13.78
N LEU A 3 0.70 -5.41 12.86
CA LEU A 3 1.25 -4.05 12.82
C LEU A 3 0.12 -3.01 12.87
N GLN A 4 0.26 -2.01 13.74
CA GLN A 4 -0.55 -0.80 13.63
C GLN A 4 -0.21 -0.17 12.29
N THR A 5 -1.17 -0.16 11.36
CA THR A 5 -1.00 0.47 10.04
C THR A 5 -0.92 2.00 10.15
N HIS A 6 -1.14 2.59 11.33
CA HIS A 6 -1.04 4.04 11.55
C HIS A 6 -1.93 4.86 10.58
N VAL A 7 -2.94 4.24 9.98
CA VAL A 7 -3.85 4.85 8.98
C VAL A 7 -5.07 5.40 9.66
N PHE A 8 -5.40 6.64 9.31
CA PHE A 8 -6.61 7.32 9.75
C PHE A 8 -7.31 7.91 8.53
N ARG A 9 -8.64 7.93 8.54
CA ARG A 9 -9.42 8.63 7.51
C ARG A 9 -9.59 10.10 7.90
N ARG A 10 -9.30 11.02 6.98
CA ARG A 10 -9.49 12.46 7.14
C ARG A 10 -10.32 12.99 5.96
N GLY A 11 -11.63 13.11 6.16
CA GLY A 11 -12.56 13.46 5.09
C GLY A 11 -12.57 12.40 3.99
N ALA A 12 -12.29 12.83 2.75
CA ALA A 12 -12.27 11.95 1.59
C ALA A 12 -10.95 11.17 1.40
N THR A 13 -9.90 11.47 2.17
CA THR A 13 -8.57 10.86 1.99
C THR A 13 -8.08 10.17 3.25
N TYR A 14 -7.08 9.31 3.10
CA TYR A 14 -6.39 8.68 4.21
C TYR A 14 -5.09 9.41 4.57
N VAL A 15 -4.72 9.38 5.85
CA VAL A 15 -3.47 9.93 6.39
C VAL A 15 -2.76 8.85 7.20
N TRP A 16 -1.43 8.87 7.16
CA TRP A 16 -0.58 8.04 8.01
C TRP A 16 -0.01 8.90 9.13
N ARG A 17 -0.11 8.43 10.38
CA ARG A 17 0.25 9.17 11.60
C ARG A 17 1.02 8.29 12.57
N ARG A 18 2.28 8.61 12.83
CA ARG A 18 3.15 7.90 13.78
C ARG A 18 3.76 8.88 14.78
N ARG A 19 3.83 8.48 16.07
CA ARG A 19 4.55 9.25 17.10
C ARG A 19 6.05 9.01 16.95
N LEU A 20 6.83 10.08 17.03
CA LEU A 20 8.28 10.00 17.07
C LEU A 20 8.75 9.62 18.49
N PRO A 21 9.93 8.97 18.61
CA PRO A 21 10.59 8.76 19.90
C PRO A 21 10.74 10.04 20.72
N VAL A 22 10.82 9.90 22.05
CA VAL A 22 11.01 11.05 22.98
C VAL A 22 12.33 11.77 22.72
N SER A 23 13.37 11.05 22.27
CA SER A 23 14.65 11.64 21.83
C SER A 23 14.51 12.64 20.66
N LEU A 24 13.43 12.54 19.89
CA LEU A 24 13.07 13.45 18.80
C LEU A 24 11.95 14.43 19.22
N GLY A 25 11.72 14.60 20.53
CA GLY A 25 10.71 15.49 21.10
C GLY A 25 9.30 14.91 21.19
N GLY A 26 9.11 13.60 20.93
CA GLY A 26 7.81 12.93 21.10
C GLY A 26 6.70 13.40 20.15
N ALA A 27 7.04 14.21 19.14
CA ALA A 27 6.08 14.87 18.28
C ALA A 27 5.38 13.89 17.31
N LEU A 28 4.22 14.28 16.80
CA LEU A 28 3.48 13.48 15.83
C LEU A 28 3.95 13.75 14.39
N MET A 29 4.38 12.72 13.67
CA MET A 29 4.63 12.77 12.24
C MET A 29 3.37 12.34 11.49
N GLN A 30 2.90 13.17 10.56
CA GLN A 30 1.69 12.93 9.78
C GLN A 30 1.93 13.21 8.30
N VAL A 31 1.58 12.28 7.41
CA VAL A 31 1.60 12.48 5.95
C VAL A 31 0.27 12.06 5.33
N SER A 32 -0.15 12.75 4.27
CA SER A 32 -1.35 12.39 3.51
C SER A 32 -1.03 11.24 2.56
N LEU A 33 -1.88 10.21 2.52
CA LEU A 33 -1.74 9.09 1.59
C LEU A 33 -2.26 9.41 0.19
N ARG A 34 -2.87 10.59 0.00
CA ARG A 34 -3.38 11.11 -1.29
C ARG A 34 -4.33 10.16 -2.04
N THR A 35 -4.92 9.19 -1.35
CA THR A 35 -5.87 8.23 -1.94
C THR A 35 -7.17 8.21 -1.16
N ARG A 36 -8.25 7.94 -1.88
CA ARG A 36 -9.60 7.64 -1.33
C ARG A 36 -9.86 6.14 -1.24
N ASP A 37 -9.00 5.32 -1.85
CA ASP A 37 -9.14 3.88 -1.92
C ASP A 37 -8.55 3.24 -0.64
N PRO A 38 -9.36 2.53 0.17
CA PRO A 38 -8.92 1.92 1.41
C PRO A 38 -7.87 0.80 1.20
N LEU A 39 -7.83 0.15 0.04
CA LEU A 39 -6.85 -0.90 -0.24
C LEU A 39 -5.49 -0.29 -0.57
N ILE A 40 -5.46 0.74 -1.41
CA ILE A 40 -4.23 1.50 -1.68
C ILE A 40 -3.72 2.15 -0.40
N ALA A 41 -4.61 2.72 0.42
CA ALA A 41 -4.24 3.32 1.69
C ALA A 41 -3.54 2.31 2.63
N ARG A 42 -4.06 1.08 2.73
CA ARG A 42 -3.42 0.01 3.52
C ARG A 42 -2.06 -0.39 2.95
N ARG A 43 -1.94 -0.52 1.63
CA ARG A 43 -0.65 -0.84 0.98
C ARG A 43 0.40 0.24 1.26
N LEU A 44 0.05 1.51 1.04
CA LEU A 44 0.91 2.66 1.34
C LEU A 44 1.35 2.66 2.81
N ALA A 45 0.43 2.36 3.72
CA ALA A 45 0.72 2.34 5.14
C ALA A 45 1.71 1.27 5.58
N LEU A 46 1.65 0.09 4.95
CA LEU A 46 2.59 -0.98 5.19
C LEU A 46 3.99 -0.60 4.70
N ILE A 47 4.08 -0.01 3.51
CA ILE A 47 5.32 0.51 2.94
C ILE A 47 5.91 1.60 3.85
N LEU A 48 5.10 2.59 4.23
CA LEU A 48 5.52 3.67 5.14
C LEU A 48 5.90 3.16 6.52
N GLY A 49 5.23 2.12 7.03
CA GLY A 49 5.60 1.47 8.29
C GLY A 49 7.04 0.96 8.24
N ALA A 50 7.41 0.28 7.16
CA ALA A 50 8.76 -0.22 6.93
C ALA A 50 9.79 0.92 6.72
N GLU A 51 9.49 1.87 5.82
CA GLU A 51 10.41 2.96 5.50
C GLU A 51 10.64 3.92 6.67
N SER A 52 9.59 4.19 7.45
CA SER A 52 9.68 5.12 8.58
C SER A 52 10.63 4.63 9.66
N CYS A 53 10.88 3.32 9.80
CA CYS A 53 11.90 2.82 10.71
C CYS A 53 13.28 3.39 10.33
N ARG A 54 13.68 3.22 9.06
CA ARG A 54 14.96 3.77 8.56
C ARG A 54 15.02 5.30 8.66
N VAL A 55 13.93 5.99 8.33
CA VAL A 55 13.86 7.46 8.41
C VAL A 55 14.01 7.94 9.85
N ILE A 56 13.33 7.30 10.81
CA ILE A 56 13.43 7.66 12.23
C ILE A 56 14.82 7.36 12.79
N ASP A 57 15.46 6.27 12.37
CA ASP A 57 16.84 5.95 12.78
C ASP A 57 17.82 7.03 12.29
N GLN A 58 17.67 7.49 11.04
CA GLN A 58 18.47 8.57 10.48
C GLN A 58 18.22 9.91 11.18
N MET A 59 16.96 10.21 11.54
CA MET A 59 16.64 11.39 12.36
C MET A 59 17.29 11.31 13.75
N THR A 60 17.25 10.14 14.39
CA THR A 60 17.84 9.94 15.73
C THR A 60 19.36 10.09 15.71
N GLN A 61 19.99 9.76 14.59
CA GLN A 61 21.43 9.97 14.36
C GLN A 61 21.77 11.41 13.92
N GLY A 62 20.80 12.33 13.88
CA GLY A 62 21.00 13.72 13.45
C GLY A 62 21.28 13.89 11.95
N LYS A 63 21.08 12.84 11.14
CA LYS A 63 21.35 12.84 9.68
C LYS A 63 20.21 13.38 8.85
N LEU A 64 19.01 13.47 9.43
CA LEU A 64 17.82 13.99 8.78
C LEU A 64 17.08 14.92 9.72
N THR A 65 16.69 16.08 9.19
CA THR A 65 15.68 16.94 9.82
C THR A 65 14.29 16.33 9.66
N ARG A 66 13.34 16.85 10.43
CA ARG A 66 11.93 16.40 10.38
C ARG A 66 11.27 16.70 9.04
N ASP A 67 11.63 17.80 8.39
CA ASP A 67 11.03 18.19 7.11
C ASP A 67 11.62 17.39 5.94
N GLU A 68 12.91 17.07 5.98
CA GLU A 68 13.51 16.13 5.03
C GLU A 68 12.92 14.72 5.18
N ALA A 69 12.78 14.24 6.42
CA ALA A 69 12.13 12.97 6.72
C ALA A 69 10.69 12.92 6.18
N ARG A 70 9.92 13.99 6.36
CA ARG A 70 8.57 14.12 5.78
C ARG A 70 8.59 14.07 4.26
N SER A 71 9.54 14.76 3.63
CA SER A 71 9.68 14.83 2.18
C SER A 71 10.04 13.47 1.58
N LEU A 72 10.92 12.70 2.23
CA LEU A 72 11.26 11.33 1.85
C LEU A 72 10.04 10.40 1.89
N LEU A 73 9.24 10.47 2.95
CA LEU A 73 8.02 9.66 3.05
C LEU A 73 6.98 10.08 2.00
N GLN A 74 6.85 11.38 1.71
CA GLN A 74 5.99 11.88 0.63
C GLN A 74 6.44 11.40 -0.76
N ALA A 75 7.75 11.36 -1.01
CA ALA A 75 8.31 10.82 -2.25
C ALA A 75 8.01 9.33 -2.41
N SER A 76 8.05 8.55 -1.32
CA SER A 76 7.65 7.14 -1.37
C SER A 76 6.17 6.94 -1.65
N ILE A 77 5.30 7.76 -1.04
CA ILE A 77 3.87 7.76 -1.35
C ILE A 77 3.66 8.01 -2.84
N GLN A 78 4.32 9.04 -3.39
CA GLN A 78 4.20 9.40 -4.79
C GLN A 78 4.64 8.26 -5.71
N ARG A 79 5.83 7.69 -5.47
CA ARG A 79 6.36 6.55 -6.22
C ARG A 79 5.41 5.35 -6.19
N THR A 80 4.83 5.05 -5.03
CA THR A 80 3.91 3.92 -4.90
C THR A 80 2.60 4.15 -5.66
N LEU A 81 2.08 5.38 -5.64
CA LEU A 81 0.88 5.74 -6.41
C LEU A 81 1.14 5.63 -7.91
N GLU A 82 2.28 6.12 -8.39
CA GLU A 82 2.71 5.98 -9.78
C GLU A 82 2.82 4.51 -10.19
N GLN A 83 3.37 3.64 -9.33
CA GLN A 83 3.42 2.20 -9.59
C GLN A 83 2.02 1.58 -9.69
N VAL A 84 1.07 2.02 -8.85
CA VAL A 84 -0.32 1.54 -8.91
C VAL A 84 -1.00 2.01 -10.19
N GLU A 85 -0.78 3.26 -10.60
CA GLU A 85 -1.33 3.81 -11.83
C GLU A 85 -0.74 3.12 -13.06
N ALA A 86 0.57 2.91 -13.11
CA ALA A 86 1.24 2.17 -14.16
C ALA A 86 0.75 0.71 -14.23
N ALA A 87 0.57 0.05 -13.08
CA ALA A 87 0.03 -1.31 -13.03
C ALA A 87 -1.40 -1.37 -13.57
N ARG A 88 -2.23 -0.33 -13.30
CA ARG A 88 -3.59 -0.21 -13.84
C ARG A 88 -3.61 0.03 -15.34
N ALA A 89 -2.71 0.88 -15.85
CA ALA A 89 -2.60 1.17 -17.28
C ALA A 89 -2.15 -0.06 -18.09
N ASN A 90 -1.34 -0.94 -17.48
CA ASN A 90 -0.83 -2.16 -18.11
C ASN A 90 -1.75 -3.38 -17.94
N ILE A 91 -2.99 -3.21 -17.47
CA ILE A 91 -3.96 -4.31 -17.42
C ILE A 91 -4.38 -4.63 -18.86
N PRO A 92 -4.12 -5.85 -19.38
CA PRO A 92 -4.53 -6.21 -20.73
C PRO A 92 -6.06 -6.31 -20.84
N ASP A 93 -6.62 -5.96 -22.00
CA ASP A 93 -8.07 -6.04 -22.28
C ASP A 93 -8.66 -7.42 -22.01
N ARG A 94 -7.85 -8.47 -22.23
CA ARG A 94 -8.19 -9.85 -21.90
C ARG A 94 -7.17 -10.42 -20.91
N PRO A 95 -7.38 -10.26 -19.59
CA PRO A 95 -6.48 -10.81 -18.60
C PRO A 95 -6.49 -12.33 -18.64
N ALA A 96 -5.31 -12.93 -18.45
CA ALA A 96 -5.19 -14.39 -18.34
C ALA A 96 -6.06 -14.92 -17.19
N PRO A 97 -6.64 -16.12 -17.32
CA PRO A 97 -7.31 -16.78 -16.21
C PRO A 97 -6.40 -16.78 -14.98
N GLY A 98 -6.91 -16.37 -13.81
CA GLY A 98 -6.09 -16.32 -12.61
C GLY A 98 -5.33 -15.00 -12.35
N ALA A 99 -5.38 -14.02 -13.27
CA ALA A 99 -4.58 -12.79 -13.14
C ALA A 99 -4.91 -11.99 -11.87
N TRP A 100 -6.19 -11.88 -11.51
CA TRP A 100 -6.60 -11.19 -10.29
C TRP A 100 -6.17 -11.95 -9.02
N GLN A 101 -6.17 -13.29 -9.02
CA GLN A 101 -5.66 -14.07 -7.89
C GLN A 101 -4.14 -13.87 -7.71
N ARG A 102 -3.40 -13.74 -8.81
CA ARG A 102 -1.96 -13.44 -8.77
C ARG A 102 -1.72 -12.07 -8.16
N ALA A 103 -2.38 -11.03 -8.65
CA ALA A 103 -2.27 -9.68 -8.10
C ALA A 103 -2.60 -9.62 -6.60
N LEU A 104 -3.69 -10.29 -6.17
CA LEU A 104 -4.07 -10.37 -4.77
C LEU A 104 -3.06 -11.14 -3.91
N SER A 105 -2.50 -12.21 -4.45
CA SER A 105 -1.44 -13.00 -3.80
C SER A 105 -0.15 -12.20 -3.64
N ASP A 106 0.22 -11.40 -4.63
CA ASP A 106 1.39 -10.53 -4.59
C ASP A 106 1.21 -9.38 -3.59
N ASP A 107 0.04 -8.74 -3.55
CA ASP A 107 -0.30 -7.73 -2.55
C ASP A 107 -0.24 -8.30 -1.12
N TRP A 108 -0.67 -9.56 -0.93
CA TRP A 108 -0.57 -10.23 0.38
C TRP A 108 0.88 -10.51 0.77
N ALA A 109 1.69 -11.04 -0.15
CA ALA A 109 3.10 -11.34 0.10
C ALA A 109 3.87 -10.04 0.41
N MET A 110 3.60 -8.96 -0.32
CA MET A 110 4.13 -7.63 -0.03
C MET A 110 3.74 -7.19 1.39
N GLY A 111 2.47 -7.34 1.77
CA GLY A 111 2.01 -6.99 3.10
C GLY A 111 2.75 -7.75 4.21
N LYS A 112 3.01 -9.05 4.03
CA LYS A 112 3.81 -9.86 4.95
C LYS A 112 5.28 -9.43 5.00
N ALA A 113 5.87 -9.07 3.86
CA ALA A 113 7.24 -8.58 3.82
C ALA A 113 7.37 -7.24 4.58
N CYS A 114 6.46 -6.29 4.35
CA CYS A 114 6.39 -5.04 5.11
C CYS A 114 6.16 -5.31 6.62
N GLU A 115 5.38 -6.35 6.95
CA GLU A 115 5.19 -6.79 8.34
C GLU A 115 6.50 -7.20 9.00
N LEU A 116 7.28 -8.05 8.32
CA LEU A 116 8.58 -8.51 8.80
C LEU A 116 9.56 -7.35 8.99
N VAL A 117 9.60 -6.40 8.04
CA VAL A 117 10.45 -5.21 8.16
C VAL A 117 10.00 -4.31 9.32
N GLY A 118 8.70 -4.09 9.48
CA GLY A 118 8.16 -3.30 10.58
C GLY A 118 8.48 -3.88 11.96
N HIS A 119 8.53 -5.22 12.09
CA HIS A 119 8.90 -5.89 13.33
C HIS A 119 10.40 -5.90 13.61
N ARG A 120 11.23 -6.07 12.59
CA ARG A 120 12.69 -6.27 12.75
C ARG A 120 13.51 -5.00 12.59
N GLY A 121 12.91 -3.92 12.08
CA GLY A 121 13.60 -2.65 11.83
C GLY A 121 14.82 -2.85 10.93
N ALA A 122 15.94 -2.20 11.25
CA ALA A 122 17.19 -2.33 10.51
C ALA A 122 17.80 -3.74 10.49
N ALA A 123 17.38 -4.64 11.38
CA ALA A 123 17.81 -6.04 11.40
C ALA A 123 16.97 -6.95 10.48
N ALA A 124 16.05 -6.40 9.70
CA ALA A 124 15.29 -7.15 8.72
C ALA A 124 16.20 -7.62 7.57
N ALA A 125 16.58 -8.90 7.58
CA ALA A 125 17.26 -9.53 6.45
C ALA A 125 16.38 -9.46 5.19
N PRO A 126 16.98 -9.33 3.98
CA PRO A 126 16.24 -9.46 2.73
C PRO A 126 15.47 -10.78 2.70
N VAL A 127 14.17 -10.72 2.42
CA VAL A 127 13.36 -11.93 2.23
C VAL A 127 13.86 -12.61 0.95
N ALA A 128 14.36 -13.85 1.08
CA ALA A 128 14.84 -14.65 -0.03
C ALA A 128 13.73 -14.90 -1.06
N GLU A 129 14.08 -15.10 -2.33
CA GLU A 129 13.06 -15.30 -3.39
C GLU A 129 12.23 -16.58 -3.13
N GLU A 130 12.83 -17.59 -2.54
CA GLU A 130 12.17 -18.83 -2.08
C GLU A 130 11.11 -18.53 -1.01
N ASP A 131 11.43 -17.69 -0.02
CA ASP A 131 10.48 -17.27 1.00
C ASP A 131 9.35 -16.42 0.40
N ARG A 132 9.64 -15.59 -0.60
CA ARG A 132 8.61 -14.83 -1.33
C ARG A 132 7.67 -15.76 -2.09
N ALA A 133 8.20 -16.77 -2.76
CA ALA A 133 7.40 -17.78 -3.44
C ALA A 133 6.52 -18.55 -2.43
N ALA A 134 7.08 -18.96 -1.28
CA ALA A 134 6.35 -19.62 -0.21
C ALA A 134 5.23 -18.72 0.37
N MET A 135 5.49 -17.42 0.54
CA MET A 135 4.47 -16.45 0.96
C MET A 135 3.34 -16.32 -0.08
N ARG A 136 3.67 -16.18 -1.37
CA ARG A 136 2.67 -16.16 -2.45
C ARG A 136 1.81 -17.43 -2.45
N ASP A 137 2.42 -18.60 -2.31
CA ASP A 137 1.69 -19.86 -2.28
C ASP A 137 0.82 -20.03 -1.03
N ALA A 138 1.28 -19.56 0.12
CA ALA A 138 0.47 -19.50 1.34
C ALA A 138 -0.75 -18.59 1.16
N ALA A 139 -0.60 -17.43 0.49
CA ALA A 139 -1.71 -16.54 0.15
C ALA A 139 -2.74 -17.25 -0.72
N ARG A 140 -2.28 -17.92 -1.78
CA ARG A 140 -3.12 -18.65 -2.74
C ARG A 140 -3.90 -19.79 -2.07
N LYS A 141 -3.24 -20.56 -1.19
CA LYS A 141 -3.87 -21.66 -0.42
C LYS A 141 -4.94 -21.12 0.53
N ARG A 142 -4.70 -19.98 1.18
CA ARG A 142 -5.67 -19.33 2.07
C ARG A 142 -6.89 -18.85 1.29
N LEU A 143 -6.70 -18.17 0.15
CA LEU A 143 -7.79 -17.72 -0.72
C LEU A 143 -8.63 -18.89 -1.26
N ARG A 144 -8.02 -20.04 -1.53
CA ARG A 144 -8.76 -21.27 -1.90
C ARG A 144 -9.60 -21.82 -0.74
N ARG A 145 -9.10 -21.81 0.50
CA ARG A 145 -9.86 -22.23 1.70
C ARG A 145 -10.98 -21.25 2.06
N SER A 146 -10.76 -19.95 1.86
CA SER A 146 -11.80 -18.93 2.01
C SER A 146 -12.91 -19.05 0.97
N ARG A 147 -12.67 -19.71 -0.17
CA ARG A 147 -13.67 -19.90 -1.22
C ARG A 147 -14.77 -20.92 -0.85
N THR A 148 -14.57 -21.70 0.21
CA THR A 148 -15.60 -22.58 0.79
C THR A 148 -16.55 -21.80 1.71
N MET A 149 -16.28 -20.53 2.02
CA MET A 149 -17.15 -19.63 2.79
C MET A 149 -17.17 -18.23 2.17
N SER A 150 -18.28 -17.85 1.54
CA SER A 150 -18.67 -16.46 1.22
C SER A 150 -18.44 -15.95 -0.21
N THR A 151 -19.58 -15.85 -0.88
CA THR A 151 -19.98 -15.20 -2.13
C THR A 151 -19.95 -13.66 -2.08
N CYS A 152 -19.08 -13.04 -1.28
CA CYS A 152 -19.04 -11.59 -1.08
C CYS A 152 -17.65 -10.99 -1.43
N TRP A 153 -17.34 -10.90 -2.72
CA TRP A 153 -16.36 -9.93 -3.22
C TRP A 153 -17.05 -9.03 -4.25
N PRO A 154 -16.75 -7.71 -4.26
CA PRO A 154 -17.42 -6.79 -5.17
C PRO A 154 -17.12 -7.23 -6.60
N ARG A 155 -18.19 -7.30 -7.41
CA ARG A 155 -18.11 -7.46 -8.86
C ARG A 155 -17.06 -6.49 -9.43
N PRO A 156 -16.34 -6.87 -10.50
CA PRO A 156 -15.53 -5.91 -11.24
C PRO A 156 -16.41 -4.70 -11.54
N LEU A 157 -15.93 -3.51 -11.16
CA LEU A 157 -16.58 -2.24 -11.49
C LEU A 157 -16.98 -2.30 -12.97
N PRO A 158 -18.24 -1.99 -13.32
CA PRO A 158 -18.62 -1.94 -14.72
C PRO A 158 -17.70 -0.95 -15.41
N ALA A 159 -17.12 -1.38 -16.53
CA ALA A 159 -16.45 -0.50 -17.46
C ALA A 159 -17.29 0.76 -17.61
N ILE A 160 -16.69 1.93 -17.38
CA ILE A 160 -17.30 3.22 -17.66
C ILE A 160 -17.49 3.28 -19.18
N ARG A 161 -18.62 2.74 -19.64
CA ARG A 161 -19.24 3.11 -20.91
C ARG A 161 -20.24 4.20 -20.60
N SER A 162 -20.38 5.11 -21.57
CA SER A 162 -21.25 6.29 -21.64
C SER A 162 -20.59 7.53 -20.99
N TRP A 163 -20.56 8.72 -21.60
CA TRP A 163 -21.51 9.35 -22.50
C TRP A 163 -20.79 10.26 -23.52
N ALA A 164 -20.97 10.01 -24.82
CA ALA A 164 -20.67 10.98 -25.88
C ALA A 164 -21.66 10.79 -27.03
N ARG A 165 -22.91 11.19 -26.78
CA ARG A 165 -23.88 11.51 -27.84
C ARG A 165 -25.02 12.31 -27.21
N THR A 166 -24.90 13.64 -27.29
CA THR A 166 -25.95 14.64 -27.56
C THR A 166 -25.42 16.01 -27.17
N ALA A 167 -24.96 16.78 -28.16
CA ALA A 167 -25.00 18.23 -28.11
C ALA A 167 -25.86 18.68 -29.30
N PRO A 168 -26.86 19.56 -29.09
CA PRO A 168 -27.77 19.99 -30.14
C PRO A 168 -27.09 21.02 -31.06
N ALA A 169 -27.55 21.03 -32.31
CA ALA A 169 -27.29 22.11 -33.26
C ALA A 169 -27.80 23.44 -32.67
N LEU A 170 -26.96 24.47 -32.76
CA LEU A 170 -27.40 25.85 -32.68
C LEU A 170 -26.95 26.55 -33.97
N THR A 171 -27.96 27.23 -34.51
CA THR A 171 -28.13 27.96 -35.76
C THR A 171 -27.02 28.96 -36.08
#